data_AF-A0A538DAH5-F1
#
_entry.id   AF-A0A538DAH5-F1
#
_cell.length_a   1.000
_cell.length_b   1.000
_cell.length_c   1.000
_cell.angle_alpha   90.00
_cell.angle_beta   90.00
_cell.angle_gamma   90.00
#
_symmetry.space_group_name_H-M   'P 1'
#
loop_
_entity.id
_entity.type
_entity.pdbx_description
1 polymer ?
#
loop_
_entity_poly.entity_id
_entity_poly.type
_entity_poly.pdbx_seq_one_letter_code
_entity_poly.pdbx_strand_id
1 'polypeptide(L)'
;MDRMYDFDPASQERMPERPSAGARRLFVDLLVFSPDALSYVIRTLGCDRVVVGSDYPFMSDRPGKLLDEIPIEAQERAQIERDNALAFLGLTQHETDRLDHASTS
;
A
#
# COMPACT_ATOMS: atom_id res chain seq x y z
N MET A 1 1.16 16.79 11.58
CA MET A 1 -0.29 16.82 11.36
C MET A 1 -1.04 16.41 12.62
N ASP A 2 -0.83 15.21 13.16
CA ASP A 2 -1.45 14.78 14.42
C ASP A 2 -1.25 15.75 15.60
N ARG A 3 -0.02 16.21 15.85
CA ARG A 3 0.24 17.18 16.93
C ARG A 3 -0.57 18.49 16.80
N MET A 4 -0.86 18.91 15.57
CA MET A 4 -1.69 20.09 15.33
C MET A 4 -3.16 19.78 15.66
N TYR A 5 -3.66 18.63 15.18
CA TYR A 5 -4.99 18.15 15.51
C TYR A 5 -5.21 17.98 17.03
N ASP A 6 -4.19 17.52 17.75
CA ASP A 6 -4.27 17.31 19.19
C ASP A 6 -4.24 18.64 19.98
N PHE A 7 -3.73 19.72 19.39
CA PHE A 7 -3.53 21.01 20.06
C PHE A 7 -4.55 22.09 19.67
N ASP A 8 -5.00 22.10 18.41
CA ASP A 8 -5.88 23.14 17.86
C ASP A 8 -7.34 22.65 17.72
N PRO A 9 -8.29 23.16 18.54
CA PRO A 9 -9.70 22.79 18.44
C PRO A 9 -10.32 23.06 17.06
N ALA A 10 -9.85 24.07 16.32
CA ALA A 10 -10.35 24.33 14.97
C ALA A 10 -10.00 23.19 13.99
N SER A 11 -8.87 22.51 14.21
CA SER A 11 -8.50 21.32 13.46
C SER A 11 -9.42 20.14 13.80
N GLN A 12 -9.87 20.01 15.05
CA GLN A 12 -10.80 18.97 15.50
C GLN A 12 -12.23 19.19 14.98
N GLU A 13 -12.66 20.44 14.82
CA GLU A 13 -13.95 20.78 14.22
C GLU A 13 -13.99 20.46 12.71
N ARG A 14 -12.86 20.67 12.01
CA ARG A 14 -12.78 20.53 10.55
C ARG A 14 -12.45 19.12 10.08
N MET A 15 -11.89 18.29 10.95
CA MET A 15 -11.47 16.93 10.60
C MET A 15 -12.16 15.93 11.54
N PRO A 16 -12.83 14.88 11.00
CA PRO A 16 -13.59 13.93 11.82
C PRO A 16 -12.70 13.09 12.76
N GLU A 17 -11.39 13.01 12.49
CA GLU A 17 -10.42 12.30 13.31
C GLU A 17 -8.98 12.76 13.03
N ARG A 18 -8.02 12.16 13.73
CA ARG A 18 -6.59 12.41 13.54
C ARG A 18 -6.16 12.09 12.10
N PRO A 19 -5.34 12.96 11.47
CA PRO A 19 -4.82 12.72 10.11
C PRO A 19 -4.18 11.34 9.92
N SER A 20 -3.42 10.84 10.90
CA SER A 20 -2.82 9.49 10.83
C SER A 20 -3.85 8.37 10.81
N ALA A 21 -4.99 8.52 11.49
CA ALA A 21 -6.07 7.53 11.45
C ALA A 21 -6.73 7.51 10.07
N GLY A 22 -6.93 8.69 9.46
CA GLY A 22 -7.39 8.80 8.08
C GLY A 22 -6.43 8.18 7.07
N ALA A 23 -5.13 8.45 7.20
CA ALA A 23 -4.11 7.92 6.31
C ALA A 23 -4.05 6.37 6.32
N ARG A 24 -4.27 5.74 7.48
CA ARG A 24 -4.30 4.26 7.61
C ARG A 24 -5.45 3.57 6.90
N ARG A 25 -6.40 4.32 6.31
CA ARG A 25 -7.46 3.75 5.48
C ARG A 25 -7.17 3.81 3.99
N LEU A 26 -6.13 4.52 3.59
CA LEU A 26 -5.73 4.63 2.19
C LEU A 26 -4.85 3.44 1.84
N PHE A 27 -4.94 3.00 0.59
CA PHE A 27 -3.93 2.16 -0.04
C PHE A 27 -2.92 3.06 -0.76
N VAL A 28 -1.64 2.72 -0.65
CA VAL A 28 -0.53 3.43 -1.32
C VAL A 28 0.33 2.42 -2.07
N ASP A 29 1.04 2.85 -3.12
CA ASP A 29 2.05 2.01 -3.75
C ASP A 29 3.42 2.11 -3.07
N LEU A 30 4.35 1.25 -3.51
CA LEU A 30 5.72 1.15 -2.98
C LEU A 30 6.78 1.94 -3.77
N LEU A 31 6.39 2.84 -4.68
CA LEU A 31 7.29 3.56 -5.59
C LEU A 31 7.98 4.76 -4.92
N VAL A 32 8.66 4.49 -3.81
CA VAL A 32 9.35 5.49 -2.98
C VAL A 32 10.87 5.50 -3.18
N PHE A 33 11.40 4.61 -4.02
CA PHE A 33 12.81 4.56 -4.47
C PHE A 33 13.87 4.50 -3.36
N SER A 34 13.49 4.14 -2.14
CA SER A 34 14.38 4.07 -0.97
C SER A 34 13.90 2.98 -0.01
N PRO A 35 14.77 2.01 0.37
CA PRO A 35 14.43 0.96 1.33
C PRO A 35 14.01 1.52 2.71
N ASP A 36 14.68 2.58 3.15
CA ASP A 36 14.36 3.25 4.42
C ASP A 36 12.99 3.94 4.36
N ALA A 37 12.68 4.59 3.24
CA ALA A 37 11.37 5.21 3.04
C ALA A 37 10.26 4.14 2.99
N LEU A 38 10.49 3.02 2.31
CA LEU A 38 9.52 1.92 2.25
C LEU A 38 9.26 1.33 3.64
N SER A 39 10.33 1.07 4.39
CA SER A 39 10.24 0.60 5.78
C SER A 39 9.48 1.58 6.67
N TYR A 40 9.67 2.89 6.46
CA TYR A 40 8.92 3.93 7.15
C TYR A 40 7.42 3.89 6.80
N VAL A 41 7.08 3.74 5.51
CA VAL A 41 5.70 3.66 5.04
C VAL A 41 5.00 2.45 5.66
N ILE A 42 5.60 1.25 5.55
CA ILE A 42 5.05 0.01 6.12
C ILE A 42 4.82 0.15 7.62
N ARG A 43 5.81 0.67 8.37
CA ARG A 43 5.69 0.89 9.82
C ARG A 43 4.60 1.91 10.18
N THR A 44 4.33 2.89 9.32
CA THR A 44 3.41 3.99 9.61
C THR A 44 1.96 3.64 9.26
N LEU A 45 1.76 3.03 8.08
CA LEU A 45 0.44 2.73 7.52
C LEU A 45 -0.01 1.29 7.79
N GLY A 46 0.93 0.37 7.97
CA GLY A 46 0.67 -1.08 8.01
C GLY A 46 0.97 -1.74 6.67
N CYS A 47 1.44 -2.99 6.72
CA CYS A 47 1.71 -3.80 5.53
C CYS A 47 0.43 -4.02 4.69
N ASP A 48 -0.74 -4.11 5.32
CA ASP A 48 -2.06 -4.27 4.70
C ASP A 48 -2.54 -3.05 3.89
N ARG A 49 -1.76 -1.96 3.89
CA ARG A 49 -2.06 -0.71 3.18
C ARG A 49 -1.12 -0.40 2.03
N VAL A 50 -0.13 -1.26 1.78
CA VAL A 50 0.84 -1.08 0.69
C VAL A 50 0.52 -2.05 -0.45
N VAL A 51 0.46 -1.54 -1.67
CA VAL A 51 0.14 -2.31 -2.88
C VAL A 51 1.34 -2.24 -3.84
N VAL A 52 1.60 -3.32 -4.57
CA VAL A 52 2.61 -3.27 -5.63
C VAL A 52 2.17 -2.35 -6.77
N GLY A 53 3.07 -1.48 -7.19
CA GLY A 53 2.91 -0.57 -8.32
C GLY A 53 4.13 -0.63 -9.22
N SER A 54 3.94 -0.41 -10.52
CA SER A 54 5.01 -0.42 -11.53
C SER A 54 5.20 0.92 -12.22
N ASP A 55 4.20 1.80 -12.19
CA ASP A 55 4.12 2.99 -13.04
C ASP A 55 4.39 2.69 -14.53
N TYR A 56 3.90 1.55 -15.02
CA TYR A 56 3.98 1.24 -16.45
C TYR A 56 3.16 2.25 -17.27
N PRO A 57 3.67 2.79 -18.39
CA PRO A 57 4.88 2.38 -19.13
C PRO A 57 6.16 3.17 -18.81
N PHE A 58 6.17 3.97 -17.74
CA PHE A 58 7.26 4.88 -17.44
C PHE A 58 8.46 4.20 -16.79
N MET A 59 8.23 3.14 -16.01
CA MET A 59 9.31 2.33 -15.43
C MET A 59 9.32 0.90 -15.99
N SER A 60 10.52 0.36 -16.16
CA SER A 60 10.78 -0.97 -16.70
C SER A 60 11.30 -1.98 -15.68
N ASP A 61 11.53 -1.53 -14.43
CA ASP A 61 11.95 -2.41 -13.35
C ASP A 61 10.85 -3.42 -12.98
N ARG A 62 11.27 -4.55 -12.39
CA ARG A 62 10.34 -5.54 -11.84
C ARG A 62 9.47 -4.87 -10.75
N PRO A 63 8.13 -4.93 -10.83
CA PRO A 63 7.27 -4.40 -9.78
C PRO A 63 7.60 -5.08 -8.44
N GLY A 64 7.68 -4.30 -7.37
CA GLY A 64 8.03 -4.81 -6.04
C GLY A 64 9.51 -5.10 -5.80
N LYS A 65 10.42 -4.80 -6.74
CA LYS A 65 11.88 -4.99 -6.59
C LYS A 65 12.44 -4.41 -5.29
N LEU A 66 11.94 -3.25 -4.85
CA LEU A 66 12.39 -2.58 -3.62
C LEU A 66 12.16 -3.42 -2.34
N LEU A 67 11.21 -4.37 -2.36
CA LEU A 67 10.99 -5.29 -1.24
C LEU A 67 12.16 -6.26 -1.02
N ASP A 68 13.04 -6.45 -2.01
CA ASP A 68 14.22 -7.29 -1.89
C ASP A 68 15.30 -6.64 -1.01
N GLU A 69 15.18 -5.33 -0.76
CA GLU A 69 16.18 -4.51 -0.05
C GLU A 69 15.82 -4.25 1.41
N ILE A 70 14.68 -4.78 1.90
CA ILE A 70 14.23 -4.61 3.29
C ILE A 70 13.97 -5.98 3.96
N PRO A 71 14.13 -6.10 5.28
CA PRO A 71 13.65 -7.26 6.00
C PRO A 71 12.11 -7.25 6.02
N ILE A 72 11.51 -8.29 5.43
CA ILE A 72 10.06 -8.46 5.39
C ILE A 72 9.71 -9.95 5.42
N GLU A 73 8.66 -10.31 6.14
CA GLU A 73 8.22 -11.70 6.21
C GLU A 73 7.55 -12.14 4.90
N ALA A 74 7.63 -13.44 4.58
CA ALA A 74 7.06 -13.97 3.34
C ALA A 74 5.54 -13.67 3.20
N GLN A 75 4.83 -13.70 4.33
CA GLN A 75 3.39 -13.39 4.36
C GLN A 75 3.12 -11.91 4.05
N GLU A 76 3.91 -10.99 4.60
CA GLU A 76 3.79 -9.56 4.36
C GLU A 76 4.14 -9.21 2.91
N ARG A 77 5.18 -9.83 2.36
CA ARG A 77 5.50 -9.70 0.93
C ARG A 77 4.33 -10.13 0.05
N ALA A 78 3.72 -11.29 0.33
CA ALA A 78 2.57 -11.77 -0.44
C ALA A 78 1.35 -10.82 -0.37
N GLN A 79 1.15 -10.17 0.77
CA GLN A 79 0.12 -9.15 0.91
C GLN A 79 0.37 -7.97 -0.02
N ILE A 80 1.58 -7.43 0.00
CA ILE A 80 1.95 -6.26 -0.81
C ILE A 80 1.92 -6.60 -2.31
N GLU A 81 2.47 -7.74 -2.69
CA GLU A 81 2.57 -8.15 -4.10
C GLU A 81 1.23 -8.59 -4.72
N ARG A 82 0.22 -8.94 -3.91
CA ARG A 82 -1.05 -9.46 -4.41
C ARG A 82 -2.26 -9.12 -3.57
N ASP A 83 -2.33 -9.58 -2.32
CA ASP A 83 -3.61 -9.65 -1.59
C ASP A 83 -4.22 -8.27 -1.33
N ASN A 84 -3.38 -7.26 -1.10
CA ASN A 84 -3.83 -5.89 -0.89
C ASN A 84 -4.40 -5.28 -2.17
N ALA A 85 -3.87 -5.63 -3.36
CA ALA A 85 -4.45 -5.20 -4.63
C ALA A 85 -5.84 -5.80 -4.85
N LEU A 86 -6.01 -7.08 -4.52
CA LEU A 86 -7.31 -7.76 -4.59
C LEU A 86 -8.32 -7.08 -3.66
N ALA A 87 -7.92 -6.82 -2.41
CA ALA A 87 -8.77 -6.13 -1.43
C ALA A 87 -9.14 -4.70 -1.90
N PHE A 88 -8.18 -3.94 -2.45
CA PHE A 88 -8.42 -2.60 -2.98
C PHE A 88 -9.40 -2.60 -4.16
N LEU A 89 -9.27 -3.58 -5.07
CA LEU A 89 -10.13 -3.71 -6.24
C LEU A 89 -11.47 -4.40 -5.94
N GLY A 90 -11.67 -4.90 -4.72
CA GLY A 90 -12.87 -5.66 -4.34
C GLY A 90 -12.96 -7.02 -5.01
N LEU A 91 -11.82 -7.62 -5.37
CA LEU A 91 -11.74 -8.91 -6.07
C LEU A 91 -11.45 -10.04 -5.08
N THR A 92 -12.02 -11.21 -5.34
CA THR A 92 -11.67 -12.47 -4.69
C THR A 92 -10.58 -13.20 -5.49
N GLN A 93 -9.79 -14.05 -4.82
CA GLN A 93 -8.77 -14.87 -5.50
C GLN A 93 -9.34 -15.71 -6.66
N HIS A 94 -10.57 -16.20 -6.50
CA HIS A 94 -11.26 -17.00 -7.52
C HIS A 94 -11.66 -16.20 -8.77
N GLU A 95 -11.84 -14.88 -8.65
CA GLU A 95 -12.09 -14.00 -9.80
C GLU A 95 -10.81 -13.71 -10.58
N THR A 96 -9.66 -13.66 -9.89
CA THR A 96 -8.34 -13.51 -10.51
C THR A 96 -7.95 -14.74 -11.32
N ASP A 97 -8.20 -15.95 -10.79
CA ASP A 97 -7.93 -17.20 -11.52
C ASP A 97 -8.64 -17.23 -12.88
N ARG A 98 -9.87 -16.69 -12.96
CA ARG A 98 -10.62 -16.61 -14.23
C ARG A 98 -10.00 -15.65 -15.25
N LEU A 99 -9.33 -14.58 -14.81
CA LEU A 99 -8.67 -13.63 -15.70
C LEU A 99 -7.43 -14.25 -16.34
N ASP A 100 -6.64 -15.00 -15.57
CA ASP A 100 -5.43 -15.68 -16.07
C ASP A 100 -5.77 -16.73 -17.14
N HIS A 101 -6.89 -17.45 -16.96
CA HIS A 101 -7.36 -18.45 -17.93
C HIS A 101 -7.91 -17.80 -19.22
N ALA A 102 -8.44 -16.58 -19.15
CA ALA A 102 -8.96 -15.84 -20.30
C ALA A 102 -7.84 -15.22 -21.17
N SER A 103 -6.69 -14.90 -20.59
CA SER A 103 -5.52 -14.37 -21.32
C SER A 103 -4.66 -15.45 -22.00
N THR A 104 -4.97 -16.73 -21.78
CA THR A 104 -4.23 -17.87 -22.35
C THR A 104 -5.00 -18.58 -23.49
N SER A 105 -6.11 -17.99 -23.97
CA SER A 105 -6.94 -18.50 -25.08
C SER A 105 -6.95 -17.58 -26.29
#